data_AF-A0A699RDV2-F1
#
_entry.id   AF-A0A699RDV2-F1
#
_cell.length_a   1.000
_cell.length_b   1.000
_cell.length_c   1.000
_cell.angle_alpha   90.00
_cell.angle_beta   90.00
_cell.angle_gamma   90.00
#
_symmetry.space_group_name_H-M   'P 1'
#
loop_
_entity.id
_entity.type
_entity.pdbx_description
1 polymer ?
#
loop_
_entity_poly.entity_id
_entity_poly.type
_entity_poly.pdbx_seq_one_letter_code
_entity_poly.pdbx_strand_id
1 'polypeptide(L)'
;GLTGYYRKFIKGYALISQPLTKLLKKNAFVWTKEAQSAFVHLKEVMVNAPVLKLPDFNEPFIVETDASGEGIGVVLQQSGHPIAYYSKKLAPRHHSLSTYEKELLAVIQALHKWRGDPSLITLIANLQAGKPCSKHYSWSNQQLTRKGKLVVGDDPALRLSLLTHFHGDSIGGHSGIAATTQRIQTFCYWRKMKKQVKEFVSMCTVCQRSKHDLSAYPGLLQPLP
;
A
#
# COMPACT_ATOMS: atom_id res chain seq x y z
N GLY A 1 0.80 -16.76 17.86
CA GLY A 1 1.75 -17.74 18.42
C GLY A 1 3.15 -17.16 18.45
N LEU A 2 4.08 -17.87 19.11
CA LEU A 2 5.48 -17.46 19.36
C LEU A 2 6.23 -17.01 18.09
N THR A 3 6.20 -17.82 17.03
CA THR A 3 6.84 -17.49 15.74
C THR A 3 6.28 -16.21 15.10
N GLY A 4 5.03 -15.87 15.41
CA GLY A 4 4.39 -14.63 14.98
C GLY A 4 4.98 -13.38 15.62
N TYR A 5 5.61 -13.48 16.80
CA TYR A 5 6.34 -12.37 17.42
C TYR A 5 7.61 -12.03 16.61
N TYR A 6 8.28 -13.05 16.09
CA TYR A 6 9.52 -12.92 15.33
C TYR A 6 9.32 -12.68 13.83
N ARG A 7 8.09 -12.51 13.36
CA ARG A 7 7.78 -12.28 11.94
C ARG A 7 8.53 -11.11 11.31
N LYS A 8 8.96 -10.11 12.11
CA LYS A 8 9.71 -8.94 11.63
C LYS A 8 11.17 -9.26 11.28
N PHE A 9 11.66 -10.43 11.70
CA PHE A 9 13.01 -10.92 11.43
C PHE A 9 13.06 -11.94 10.30
N ILE A 10 11.90 -12.31 9.74
CA ILE A 10 11.78 -13.41 8.79
C ILE A 10 11.25 -12.90 7.46
N LYS A 11 12.08 -13.00 6.43
CA LYS A 11 11.68 -12.72 5.05
C LYS A 11 10.55 -13.67 4.64
N GLY A 12 9.46 -13.13 4.11
CA GLY A 12 8.36 -13.95 3.57
C GLY A 12 7.55 -14.74 4.61
N TYR A 13 7.60 -14.40 5.90
CA TYR A 13 6.92 -15.15 6.98
C TYR A 13 5.45 -15.51 6.68
N ALA A 14 4.69 -14.60 6.06
CA ALA A 14 3.27 -14.81 5.77
C ALA A 14 3.03 -15.93 4.75
N LEU A 15 3.95 -16.17 3.82
CA LEU A 15 3.89 -17.25 2.85
C LEU A 15 4.26 -18.57 3.51
N ILE A 16 5.36 -18.59 4.28
CA ILE A 16 5.83 -19.78 5.00
C ILE A 16 4.77 -20.28 6.00
N SER A 17 4.15 -19.38 6.75
CA SER A 17 3.15 -19.74 7.76
C SER A 17 1.74 -19.98 7.20
N GLN A 18 1.53 -19.84 5.89
CA GLN A 18 0.20 -19.96 5.29
C GLN A 18 -0.41 -21.36 5.41
N PRO A 19 0.29 -22.48 5.12
CA PRO A 19 -0.27 -23.82 5.29
C PRO A 19 -0.70 -24.05 6.75
N LEU A 20 0.13 -23.62 7.70
CA LEU A 20 -0.17 -23.72 9.13
C LEU A 20 -1.37 -22.85 9.54
N THR A 21 -1.49 -21.64 8.99
CA THR A 21 -2.62 -20.75 9.27
C THR A 21 -3.93 -21.28 8.68
N LYS A 22 -3.88 -22.05 7.57
CA LYS A 22 -5.08 -22.71 7.01
C LYS A 22 -5.65 -23.75 7.98
N LEU A 23 -4.79 -24.46 8.72
CA LEU A 23 -5.21 -25.47 9.70
C LEU A 23 -5.97 -24.88 10.90
N LEU A 24 -5.82 -23.58 11.17
CA LEU A 24 -6.49 -22.89 12.27
C LEU A 24 -7.96 -22.53 11.95
N LYS A 25 -8.43 -22.80 10.73
CA LYS A 25 -9.83 -22.57 10.35
C LYS A 25 -10.75 -23.63 10.97
N LYS A 26 -12.00 -23.27 11.21
CA LYS A 26 -13.03 -24.18 11.77
C LYS A 26 -13.10 -25.47 10.94
N ASN A 27 -12.99 -26.62 11.60
CA ASN A 27 -13.02 -27.97 11.01
C ASN A 27 -11.98 -28.23 9.90
N ALA A 28 -10.87 -27.48 9.87
CA ALA A 28 -9.85 -27.57 8.82
C ALA A 28 -8.53 -28.20 9.30
N PHE A 29 -8.49 -28.72 10.53
CA PHE A 29 -7.27 -29.29 11.09
C PHE A 29 -7.01 -30.69 10.52
N VAL A 30 -6.21 -30.75 9.45
CA VAL A 30 -5.66 -31.98 8.87
C VAL A 30 -4.17 -31.75 8.65
N TRP A 31 -3.32 -32.49 9.34
CA TRP A 31 -1.87 -32.31 9.22
C TRP A 31 -1.35 -32.90 7.91
N THR A 32 -1.21 -32.06 6.88
CA THR A 32 -0.76 -32.47 5.55
C THR A 32 0.77 -32.50 5.44
N LYS A 33 1.30 -33.15 4.39
CA LYS A 33 2.74 -33.10 4.06
C LYS A 33 3.23 -31.67 3.81
N GLU A 34 2.37 -30.82 3.22
CA GLU A 34 2.64 -29.39 3.02
C GLU A 34 2.77 -28.64 4.36
N ALA A 35 1.89 -28.93 5.32
CA ALA A 35 1.95 -28.34 6.65
C ALA A 35 3.21 -28.79 7.40
N GLN A 36 3.60 -30.05 7.28
CA GLN A 36 4.85 -30.57 7.86
C GLN A 36 6.08 -29.87 7.26
N SER A 37 6.15 -29.76 5.93
CA SER A 37 7.24 -29.07 5.24
C SER A 37 7.33 -27.59 5.66
N ALA A 38 6.19 -26.89 5.70
CA ALA A 38 6.13 -25.50 6.16
C ALA A 38 6.56 -25.34 7.63
N PHE A 39 6.22 -26.30 8.50
CA PHE A 39 6.65 -26.29 9.90
C PHE A 39 8.16 -26.48 10.06
N VAL A 40 8.74 -27.45 9.35
CA VAL A 40 10.19 -27.71 9.37
C VAL A 40 10.95 -26.51 8.81
N HIS A 41 10.52 -25.99 7.65
CA HIS A 41 11.14 -24.81 7.06
C HIS A 41 11.05 -23.58 7.97
N LEU A 42 9.91 -23.38 8.66
CA LEU A 42 9.78 -22.29 9.61
C LEU A 42 10.75 -22.45 10.79
N LYS A 43 10.99 -23.67 11.28
CA LYS A 43 12.00 -23.91 12.33
C LYS A 43 13.41 -23.55 11.86
N GLU A 44 13.80 -23.98 10.66
CA GLU A 44 15.11 -23.68 10.08
C GLU A 44 15.33 -22.17 9.95
N VAL A 45 14.33 -21.45 9.41
CA VAL A 45 14.40 -20.01 9.22
C VAL A 45 14.42 -19.25 10.55
N MET A 46 13.76 -19.76 11.59
CA MET A 46 13.81 -19.18 12.94
C MET A 46 15.19 -19.36 13.60
N VAL A 47 15.89 -20.46 13.32
CA VAL A 47 17.24 -20.73 13.86
C VAL A 47 18.30 -19.93 13.11
N ASN A 48 18.18 -19.85 11.78
CA ASN A 48 19.12 -19.15 10.91
C ASN A 48 18.71 -17.70 10.61
N ALA A 49 17.85 -17.10 11.45
CA ALA A 49 17.31 -15.78 11.20
C ALA A 49 18.46 -14.76 11.05
N PRO A 50 18.46 -13.94 9.99
CA PRO A 50 19.54 -12.99 9.75
C PRO A 50 19.63 -11.97 10.90
N VAL A 51 20.84 -11.63 11.29
CA VAL A 51 21.10 -10.55 12.26
C VAL A 51 20.65 -9.25 11.62
N LEU A 52 19.58 -8.65 12.16
CA LEU A 52 19.11 -7.35 11.69
C LEU A 52 20.00 -6.23 12.24
N LYS A 53 20.29 -5.23 11.40
CA LYS A 53 20.95 -3.99 11.84
C LYS A 53 19.95 -3.17 12.66
N LEU A 54 20.43 -2.54 13.75
CA LEU A 54 19.65 -1.52 14.44
C LEU A 54 19.47 -0.30 13.52
N PRO A 55 18.30 0.35 13.51
CA PRO A 55 18.06 1.50 12.64
C PRO A 55 18.93 2.68 13.07
N ASP A 56 19.68 3.24 12.12
CA ASP A 56 20.36 4.52 12.29
C ASP A 56 19.53 5.64 11.65
N PHE A 57 18.95 6.52 12.45
CA PHE A 57 18.08 7.57 11.94
C PHE A 57 18.82 8.68 11.16
N ASN A 58 20.15 8.65 11.13
CA ASN A 58 20.98 9.54 10.32
C ASN A 58 21.24 8.98 8.90
N GLU A 59 21.00 7.69 8.67
CA GLU A 59 21.12 7.05 7.36
C GLU A 59 19.76 6.99 6.64
N PRO A 60 19.71 7.15 5.30
CA PRO A 60 18.49 6.99 4.54
C PRO A 60 17.99 5.53 4.60
N PHE A 61 16.71 5.37 4.89
CA PHE A 61 16.04 4.06 4.83
C PHE A 61 15.67 3.71 3.39
N ILE A 62 15.97 2.48 2.98
CA ILE A 62 15.58 1.91 1.69
C ILE A 62 14.46 0.90 1.95
N VAL A 63 13.37 1.03 1.20
CA VAL A 63 12.24 0.10 1.23
C VAL A 63 12.22 -0.67 -0.08
N GLU A 64 12.45 -1.97 0.00
CA GLU A 64 12.26 -2.89 -1.12
C GLU A 64 10.95 -3.64 -0.96
N THR A 65 10.21 -3.80 -2.04
CA THR A 65 8.94 -4.51 -2.04
C THR A 65 8.95 -5.63 -3.06
N ASP A 66 8.28 -6.72 -2.70
CA ASP A 66 8.03 -7.87 -3.56
C ASP A 66 6.55 -8.24 -3.46
N ALA A 67 5.96 -8.66 -4.57
CA ALA A 67 4.56 -9.07 -4.63
C ALA A 67 4.40 -10.35 -5.44
N SER A 68 3.60 -11.27 -4.90
CA SER A 68 3.20 -12.50 -5.56
C SER A 68 1.69 -12.54 -5.77
N GLY A 69 1.21 -13.58 -6.47
CA GLY A 69 -0.23 -13.83 -6.61
C GLY A 69 -0.97 -14.04 -5.28
N GLU A 70 -0.25 -14.40 -4.21
CA GLU A 70 -0.83 -14.75 -2.92
C GLU A 70 -0.53 -13.75 -1.79
N GLY A 71 0.54 -12.97 -1.90
CA GLY A 71 1.00 -12.12 -0.81
C GLY A 71 1.90 -10.99 -1.26
N ILE A 72 2.23 -10.13 -0.29
CA ILE A 72 3.17 -9.03 -0.44
C ILE A 72 4.26 -9.16 0.63
N GLY A 73 5.47 -8.78 0.26
CA GLY A 73 6.65 -8.70 1.09
C GLY A 73 7.28 -7.32 0.99
N VAL A 74 7.89 -6.89 2.08
CA VAL A 74 8.63 -5.64 2.20
C VAL A 74 9.86 -5.89 3.05
N VAL A 75 10.98 -5.34 2.62
CA VAL A 75 12.23 -5.28 3.37
C VAL A 75 12.56 -3.81 3.62
N LEU A 76 12.72 -3.44 4.89
CA LEU A 76 13.35 -2.18 5.28
C LEU A 76 14.84 -2.45 5.48
N GLN A 77 15.70 -1.68 4.83
CA GLN A 77 17.15 -1.85 4.93
C GLN A 77 17.91 -0.52 4.92
N GLN A 78 19.13 -0.53 5.44
CA GLN A 78 20.09 0.58 5.38
C GLN A 78 21.45 0.03 4.95
N SER A 79 22.10 0.70 4.01
CA SER A 79 23.45 0.32 3.56
C SER A 79 23.57 -1.18 3.19
N GLY A 80 22.54 -1.71 2.50
CA GLY A 80 22.45 -3.11 2.09
C GLY A 80 22.08 -4.12 3.21
N HIS A 81 21.84 -3.66 4.44
CA HIS A 81 21.54 -4.52 5.58
C HIS A 81 20.07 -4.43 6.01
N PRO A 82 19.37 -5.57 6.15
CA PRO A 82 17.97 -5.59 6.56
C PRO A 82 17.80 -5.14 8.03
N ILE A 83 16.83 -4.27 8.25
CA ILE A 83 16.41 -3.74 9.57
C ILE A 83 15.10 -4.36 10.01
N ALA A 84 14.17 -4.58 9.07
CA ALA A 84 12.88 -5.18 9.36
C ALA A 84 12.24 -5.78 8.11
N TYR A 85 11.56 -6.90 8.29
CA TYR A 85 10.71 -7.52 7.29
C TYR A 85 9.23 -7.29 7.60
N TYR A 86 8.45 -7.07 6.55
CA TYR A 86 7.00 -7.07 6.63
C TYR A 86 6.44 -7.93 5.51
N SER A 87 5.68 -8.96 5.87
CA SER A 87 5.00 -9.82 4.90
C SER A 87 3.53 -9.95 5.26
N LYS A 88 2.65 -9.99 4.26
CA LYS A 88 1.21 -10.14 4.47
C LYS A 88 0.54 -10.88 3.31
N LYS A 89 -0.45 -11.71 3.63
CA LYS A 89 -1.32 -12.34 2.64
C LYS A 89 -2.26 -11.30 1.99
N LEU A 90 -2.44 -11.40 0.67
CA LEU A 90 -3.38 -10.55 -0.06
C LEU A 90 -4.82 -10.90 0.33
N ALA A 91 -5.66 -9.87 0.38
CA ALA A 91 -7.11 -10.06 0.56
C ALA A 91 -7.72 -10.46 -0.80
N PRO A 92 -8.82 -11.25 -0.83
CA PRO A 92 -9.49 -11.70 -2.07
C PRO A 92 -9.66 -10.60 -3.14
N ARG A 93 -10.10 -9.42 -2.69
CA ARG A 93 -10.31 -8.24 -3.56
C ARG A 93 -9.05 -7.69 -4.24
N HIS A 94 -7.86 -8.05 -3.75
CA HIS A 94 -6.57 -7.58 -4.28
C HIS A 94 -5.88 -8.63 -5.16
N HIS A 95 -6.46 -9.82 -5.33
CA HIS A 95 -5.84 -10.86 -6.19
C HIS A 95 -5.89 -10.47 -7.66
N SER A 96 -6.96 -9.79 -8.10
CA SER A 96 -7.15 -9.31 -9.47
C SER A 96 -6.27 -8.10 -9.84
N LEU A 97 -5.54 -7.55 -8.87
CA LEU A 97 -4.58 -6.48 -9.13
C LEU A 97 -3.37 -7.01 -9.90
N SER A 98 -2.82 -6.18 -10.78
CA SER A 98 -1.53 -6.44 -11.42
C SER A 98 -0.40 -6.57 -10.38
N THR A 99 0.70 -7.21 -10.76
CA THR A 99 1.90 -7.32 -9.90
C THR A 99 2.37 -5.95 -9.44
N TYR A 100 2.39 -4.99 -10.37
CA TYR A 100 2.74 -3.60 -10.10
C TYR A 100 1.86 -2.96 -9.01
N GLU A 101 0.53 -3.09 -9.13
CA GLU A 101 -0.41 -2.54 -8.15
C GLU A 101 -0.27 -3.21 -6.77
N LYS A 102 0.12 -4.49 -6.74
CA LYS A 102 0.40 -5.22 -5.49
C LYS A 102 1.69 -4.74 -4.84
N GLU A 103 2.73 -4.43 -5.61
CA GLU A 103 3.97 -3.81 -5.10
C GLU A 103 3.69 -2.44 -4.50
N LEU A 104 2.90 -1.59 -5.17
CA LEU A 104 2.49 -0.30 -4.63
C LEU A 104 1.69 -0.46 -3.32
N LEU A 105 0.81 -1.46 -3.25
CA LEU A 105 0.09 -1.80 -2.02
C LEU A 105 1.04 -2.23 -0.88
N ALA A 106 2.17 -2.85 -1.21
CA ALA A 106 3.22 -3.19 -0.27
C ALA A 106 3.94 -1.93 0.25
N VAL A 107 4.29 -1.00 -0.64
CA VAL A 107 4.93 0.29 -0.28
C VAL A 107 4.03 1.09 0.66
N ILE A 108 2.73 1.26 0.33
CA ILE A 108 1.81 2.04 1.18
C ILE A 108 1.70 1.41 2.58
N GLN A 109 1.68 0.08 2.66
CA GLN A 109 1.62 -0.62 3.95
C GLN A 109 2.91 -0.51 4.75
N ALA A 110 4.06 -0.54 4.08
CA ALA A 110 5.36 -0.29 4.70
C ALA A 110 5.39 1.08 5.38
N LEU A 111 4.95 2.11 4.66
CA LEU A 111 4.93 3.49 5.16
C LEU A 111 3.95 3.65 6.32
N HIS A 112 2.76 3.07 6.25
CA HIS A 112 1.85 3.08 7.40
C HIS A 112 2.41 2.37 8.63
N LYS A 113 3.22 1.31 8.42
CA LYS A 113 3.82 0.56 9.50
C LYS A 113 4.96 1.33 10.18
N TRP A 114 5.77 2.06 9.41
CA TRP A 114 7.04 2.62 9.90
C TRP A 114 7.08 4.15 10.02
N ARG A 115 6.25 4.92 9.29
CA ARG A 115 6.22 6.39 9.40
C ARG A 115 5.27 6.97 10.44
N GLY A 116 4.37 6.16 11.02
CA GLY A 116 3.58 6.52 12.20
C GLY A 116 2.88 7.88 12.15
N ASP A 117 1.78 8.02 11.39
CA ASP A 117 0.95 9.24 11.40
C ASP A 117 0.14 9.34 12.71
N PRO A 118 0.34 10.39 13.55
CA PRO A 118 -0.39 10.54 14.82
C PRO A 118 -1.91 10.53 14.70
N SER A 119 -2.44 11.10 13.61
CA SER A 119 -3.88 11.14 13.34
C SER A 119 -4.42 9.74 13.04
N LEU A 120 -3.68 8.95 12.26
CA LEU A 120 -4.05 7.57 11.98
C LEU A 120 -3.86 6.68 13.20
N ILE A 121 -2.78 6.85 13.97
CA ILE A 121 -2.53 6.09 15.21
C ILE A 121 -3.70 6.27 16.19
N THR A 122 -4.14 7.51 16.39
CA THR A 122 -5.28 7.82 17.28
C THR A 122 -6.58 7.18 16.77
N LEU A 123 -6.84 7.24 15.46
CA LEU A 123 -8.01 6.62 14.86
C LEU A 123 -7.98 5.09 14.98
N ILE A 124 -6.82 4.47 14.73
CA ILE A 124 -6.61 3.03 14.86
C ILE A 124 -6.83 2.59 16.32
N ALA A 125 -6.26 3.32 17.28
CA ALA A 125 -6.42 3.04 18.70
C ALA A 125 -7.90 3.11 19.13
N ASN A 126 -8.64 4.11 18.66
CA ASN A 126 -10.08 4.23 18.93
C ASN A 126 -10.90 3.09 18.32
N LEU A 127 -10.59 2.67 17.09
CA LEU A 127 -11.24 1.53 16.43
C LEU A 127 -10.94 0.21 17.14
N GLN A 128 -9.70 0.03 17.61
CA GLN A 128 -9.30 -1.16 18.38
C GLN A 128 -9.94 -1.20 19.77
N ALA A 129 -10.16 -0.04 20.39
CA ALA A 129 -10.84 0.10 21.67
C ALA A 129 -12.38 -0.02 21.58
N GLY A 130 -12.93 -0.32 20.39
CA GLY A 130 -14.37 -0.45 20.18
C GLY A 130 -15.14 0.87 20.34
N LYS A 131 -14.46 2.03 20.36
CA LYS A 131 -15.13 3.33 20.40
C LYS A 131 -15.87 3.55 19.07
N PRO A 132 -17.07 4.16 19.07
CA PRO A 132 -17.83 4.46 17.86
C PRO A 132 -17.13 5.54 17.03
N CYS A 133 -16.10 5.16 16.28
CA CYS A 133 -15.24 6.08 15.55
C CYS A 133 -15.69 6.17 14.08
N SER A 134 -16.75 6.93 13.81
CA SER A 134 -17.32 7.24 12.47
C SER A 134 -17.71 6.03 11.59
N LYS A 135 -18.94 6.03 11.06
CA LYS A 135 -19.62 4.89 10.39
C LYS A 135 -18.93 4.27 9.15
N HIS A 136 -17.74 4.71 8.75
CA HIS A 136 -17.12 4.34 7.47
C HIS A 136 -15.70 3.79 7.55
N TYR A 137 -15.04 3.87 8.71
CA TYR A 137 -13.70 3.33 8.89
C TYR A 137 -13.74 1.95 9.54
N SER A 138 -12.87 1.07 9.08
CA SER A 138 -12.69 -0.25 9.65
C SER A 138 -11.21 -0.57 9.78
N TRP A 139 -10.86 -1.19 10.90
CA TRP A 139 -9.52 -1.69 11.17
C TRP A 139 -9.55 -3.21 11.15
N SER A 140 -8.87 -3.82 10.19
CA SER A 140 -8.73 -5.28 10.12
C SER A 140 -7.40 -5.66 9.50
N ASN A 141 -6.81 -6.77 9.95
CA ASN A 141 -5.57 -7.31 9.40
C ASN A 141 -4.41 -6.27 9.32
N GLN A 142 -4.27 -5.37 10.30
CA GLN A 142 -3.28 -4.28 10.27
C GLN A 142 -3.45 -3.29 9.09
N GLN A 143 -4.67 -3.14 8.57
CA GLN A 143 -5.03 -2.14 7.57
C GLN A 143 -6.17 -1.28 8.08
N LEU A 144 -5.97 0.03 7.99
CA LEU A 144 -7.03 1.00 8.13
C LEU A 144 -7.68 1.18 6.76
N THR A 145 -8.96 0.85 6.66
CA THR A 145 -9.72 1.04 5.43
C THR A 145 -10.93 1.92 5.64
N ARG A 146 -11.34 2.65 4.61
CA ARG A 146 -12.57 3.43 4.59
C ARG A 146 -13.39 3.03 3.38
N LYS A 147 -14.62 2.54 3.60
CA LYS A 147 -15.46 1.96 2.53
C LYS A 147 -14.68 0.99 1.62
N GLY A 148 -13.84 0.15 2.22
CA GLY A 148 -12.99 -0.81 1.51
C GLY A 148 -11.69 -0.28 0.91
N LYS A 149 -11.40 1.03 0.96
CA LYS A 149 -10.18 1.63 0.37
C LYS A 149 -9.10 1.83 1.42
N LEU A 150 -7.83 1.61 1.09
CA LEU A 150 -6.73 1.79 2.03
C LEU A 150 -6.59 3.27 2.42
N VAL A 151 -6.61 3.59 3.70
CA VAL A 151 -6.52 4.98 4.16
C VAL A 151 -5.06 5.41 4.21
N VAL A 152 -4.71 6.45 3.45
CA VAL A 152 -3.37 7.06 3.43
C VAL A 152 -3.33 8.24 4.41
N GLY A 153 -2.25 8.28 5.21
CA GLY A 153 -2.01 9.32 6.22
C GLY A 153 -1.69 10.69 5.64
N ASP A 154 -1.38 11.65 6.50
CA ASP A 154 -0.91 13.00 6.19
C ASP A 154 0.59 13.04 5.93
N ASP A 155 1.04 12.17 5.04
CA ASP A 155 2.42 12.15 4.54
C ASP A 155 2.47 12.84 3.16
N PRO A 156 3.02 14.07 3.06
CA PRO A 156 3.09 14.80 1.79
C PRO A 156 3.92 14.07 0.74
N ALA A 157 5.01 13.41 1.12
CA ALA A 157 5.89 12.71 0.20
C ALA A 157 5.18 11.50 -0.40
N LEU A 158 4.52 10.69 0.44
CA LEU A 158 3.73 9.55 -0.04
C LEU A 158 2.58 9.99 -0.95
N ARG A 159 1.84 11.03 -0.55
CA ARG A 159 0.74 11.54 -1.37
C ARG A 159 1.24 12.08 -2.71
N LEU A 160 2.37 12.79 -2.73
CA LEU A 160 2.99 13.27 -3.96
C LEU A 160 3.42 12.09 -4.85
N SER A 161 4.09 11.08 -4.30
CA SER A 161 4.47 9.88 -5.05
C SER A 161 3.26 9.17 -5.65
N LEU A 162 2.15 9.03 -4.89
CA LEU A 162 0.91 8.47 -5.40
C LEU A 162 0.30 9.32 -6.51
N LEU A 163 0.32 10.65 -6.36
CA LEU A 163 -0.20 11.57 -7.38
C LEU A 163 0.62 11.48 -8.67
N THR A 164 1.95 11.55 -8.58
CA THR A 164 2.85 11.37 -9.73
C THR A 164 2.63 10.02 -10.39
N HIS A 165 2.56 8.96 -9.59
CA HIS A 165 2.44 7.60 -10.10
C HIS A 165 1.13 7.36 -10.87
N PHE A 166 -0.01 7.78 -10.32
CA PHE A 166 -1.32 7.57 -10.95
C PHE A 166 -1.67 8.61 -12.03
N HIS A 167 -0.82 9.62 -12.23
CA HIS A 167 -1.04 10.72 -13.17
C HIS A 167 0.03 10.86 -14.26
N GLY A 168 1.29 11.02 -13.86
CA GLY A 168 2.40 11.37 -14.73
C GLY A 168 3.15 10.18 -15.30
N ASP A 169 3.17 9.05 -14.59
CA ASP A 169 3.78 7.83 -15.13
C ASP A 169 2.96 7.26 -16.29
N SER A 170 3.53 6.29 -17.00
CA SER A 170 2.88 5.56 -18.11
C SER A 170 1.49 5.01 -17.76
N ILE A 171 1.26 4.67 -16.49
CA ILE A 171 -0.04 4.21 -15.96
C ILE A 171 -1.06 5.36 -15.91
N GLY A 172 -0.60 6.54 -15.53
CA GLY A 172 -1.43 7.73 -15.39
C GLY A 172 -1.76 8.41 -16.71
N GLY A 173 -0.81 8.40 -17.65
CA GLY A 173 -0.99 8.86 -19.02
C GLY A 173 -1.54 10.28 -19.13
N HIS A 174 -1.32 11.13 -18.13
CA HIS A 174 -1.79 12.51 -18.08
C HIS A 174 -3.30 12.68 -18.36
N SER A 175 -4.12 11.71 -17.96
CA SER A 175 -5.55 11.64 -18.32
C SER A 175 -6.48 12.63 -17.59
N GLY A 176 -5.92 13.70 -17.01
CA GLY A 176 -6.68 14.74 -16.33
C GLY A 176 -7.26 14.33 -14.96
N ILE A 177 -8.03 15.25 -14.37
CA ILE A 177 -8.42 15.22 -12.95
C ILE A 177 -9.37 14.04 -12.66
N ALA A 178 -10.39 13.83 -13.49
CA ALA A 178 -11.44 12.85 -13.25
C ALA A 178 -10.88 11.41 -13.28
N ALA A 179 -10.14 11.06 -14.34
CA ALA A 179 -9.52 9.75 -14.50
C ALA A 179 -8.48 9.48 -13.40
N THR A 180 -7.61 10.45 -13.11
CA THR A 180 -6.61 10.33 -12.02
C THR A 180 -7.30 10.09 -10.68
N THR A 181 -8.37 10.85 -10.39
CA THR A 181 -9.15 10.67 -9.15
C THR A 181 -9.77 9.29 -9.06
N GLN A 182 -10.33 8.76 -10.16
CA GLN A 182 -10.96 7.45 -10.20
C GLN A 182 -9.95 6.32 -9.99
N ARG A 183 -8.77 6.38 -10.64
CA ARG A 183 -7.69 5.40 -10.46
C ARG A 183 -7.19 5.36 -9.03
N ILE A 184 -6.84 6.51 -8.46
CA ILE A 184 -6.36 6.55 -7.06
C ILE A 184 -7.41 5.95 -6.11
N GLN A 185 -8.69 6.22 -6.39
CA GLN A 185 -9.83 5.74 -5.61
C GLN A 185 -10.09 4.24 -5.68
N THR A 186 -9.55 3.50 -6.64
CA THR A 186 -9.68 2.04 -6.63
C THR A 186 -8.78 1.43 -5.54
N PHE A 187 -7.67 2.09 -5.21
CA PHE A 187 -6.68 1.60 -4.24
C PHE A 187 -6.84 2.22 -2.85
N CYS A 188 -6.88 3.55 -2.79
CA CYS A 188 -6.66 4.27 -1.55
C CYS A 188 -7.57 5.49 -1.40
N TYR A 189 -7.51 6.06 -0.20
CA TYR A 189 -8.29 7.22 0.20
C TYR A 189 -7.51 8.06 1.20
N TRP A 190 -7.56 9.39 1.07
CA TRP A 190 -7.17 10.30 2.14
C TRP A 190 -8.08 11.54 2.18
N ARG A 191 -8.02 12.27 3.30
CA ARG A 191 -8.81 13.50 3.49
C ARG A 191 -8.38 14.55 2.48
N LYS A 192 -9.34 15.24 1.84
CA LYS A 192 -9.09 16.26 0.78
C LYS A 192 -8.39 15.72 -0.49
N MET A 193 -8.36 14.41 -0.71
CA MET A 193 -7.74 13.80 -1.90
C MET A 193 -8.20 14.40 -3.23
N LYS A 194 -9.52 14.58 -3.46
CA LYS A 194 -10.02 15.19 -4.70
C LYS A 194 -9.47 16.61 -4.93
N LYS A 195 -9.33 17.40 -3.85
CA LYS A 195 -8.79 18.75 -3.91
C LYS A 195 -7.30 18.70 -4.29
N GLN A 196 -6.52 17.84 -3.64
CA GLN A 196 -5.09 17.68 -3.95
C GLN A 196 -4.84 17.14 -5.36
N VAL A 197 -5.66 16.19 -5.85
CA VAL A 197 -5.59 15.75 -7.25
C VAL A 197 -5.87 16.90 -8.21
N LYS A 198 -6.90 17.71 -7.94
CA LYS A 198 -7.21 18.89 -8.75
C LYS A 198 -6.04 19.86 -8.80
N GLU A 199 -5.47 20.21 -7.65
CA GLU A 199 -4.31 21.09 -7.53
C GLU A 199 -3.10 20.54 -8.30
N PHE A 200 -2.74 19.27 -8.07
CA PHE A 200 -1.62 18.62 -8.73
C PHE A 200 -1.75 18.60 -10.26
N VAL A 201 -2.89 18.13 -10.78
CA VAL A 201 -3.13 18.05 -12.22
C VAL A 201 -3.24 19.44 -12.85
N SER A 202 -3.74 20.44 -12.11
CA SER A 202 -3.78 21.82 -12.60
C SER A 202 -2.39 22.42 -12.79
N MET A 203 -1.37 21.90 -12.10
CA MET A 203 0.03 22.30 -12.28
C MET A 203 0.78 21.42 -13.30
N CYS A 204 0.14 20.42 -13.90
CA CYS A 204 0.79 19.53 -14.87
C CYS A 204 0.91 20.19 -16.24
N THR A 205 2.13 20.51 -16.66
CA THR A 205 2.41 21.16 -17.95
C THR A 205 1.96 20.34 -19.15
N VAL A 206 2.07 19.00 -19.09
CA VAL A 206 1.62 18.11 -20.16
C VAL A 206 0.11 18.21 -20.33
N CYS A 207 -0.67 18.09 -19.25
CA CYS A 207 -2.13 18.24 -19.31
C CYS A 207 -2.56 19.64 -19.75
N GLN A 208 -1.83 20.69 -19.34
CA GLN A 208 -2.16 22.06 -19.73
C GLN A 208 -1.94 22.28 -21.23
N ARG A 209 -0.91 21.66 -21.82
CA ARG A 209 -0.65 21.72 -23.26
C ARG A 209 -1.63 20.86 -24.09
N SER A 210 -2.07 19.72 -23.55
CA SER A 210 -2.93 18.77 -24.27
C SER A 210 -4.43 19.08 -24.21
N LYS A 211 -4.87 20.01 -23.35
CA LYS A 211 -6.25 20.47 -23.38
C LYS A 211 -6.45 21.38 -24.59
N HIS A 212 -7.15 20.86 -25.59
CA HIS A 212 -7.73 21.66 -26.64
C HIS A 212 -8.67 22.71 -26.03
N ASP A 213 -8.65 23.90 -26.61
CA ASP A 213 -9.56 24.96 -26.21
C ASP A 213 -11.00 24.48 -26.48
N LEU A 214 -11.84 24.53 -25.44
CA LEU A 214 -13.28 24.27 -25.55
C LEU A 214 -14.04 25.58 -25.79
N SER A 215 -13.33 26.68 -26.07
CA SER A 215 -13.94 27.89 -26.56
C SER A 215 -14.80 27.56 -27.78
N ALA A 216 -16.01 28.10 -27.78
CA ALA A 216 -16.85 28.03 -28.97
C ALA A 216 -16.06 28.65 -30.12
N TYR A 217 -16.10 28.01 -31.29
CA TYR A 217 -15.49 28.60 -32.48
C TYR A 217 -15.92 30.06 -32.58
N PRO A 218 -14.98 31.02 -32.64
CA PRO A 218 -15.35 32.38 -32.96
C PRO A 218 -16.08 32.29 -34.29
N GLY A 219 -17.33 32.76 -34.33
CA GLY A 219 -18.18 32.64 -35.50
C GLY A 219 -17.49 33.19 -36.76
N LEU A 220 -18.04 32.87 -37.93
CA LEU A 220 -17.52 33.30 -39.23
C LEU A 220 -17.05 34.77 -39.18
N LEU A 221 -15.77 34.98 -39.48
CA LEU A 221 -15.16 36.31 -39.56
C LEU A 221 -15.93 37.14 -40.60
N GLN A 222 -16.46 38.28 -40.17
CA GLN A 222 -17.03 39.24 -41.11
C GLN A 222 -15.90 39.93 -41.90
N PRO A 223 -16.06 40.13 -43.21
CA PRO A 223 -15.09 40.88 -44.00
C PRO A 223 -15.00 42.33 -43.49
N LEU A 224 -13.78 42.85 -43.48
CA LEU A 224 -13.50 44.23 -43.09
C LEU A 224 -14.12 45.22 -44.11
N PRO A 225 -14.56 46.41 -43.65
CA PRO A 225 -15.14 47.45 -44.51
C PRO A 225 -14.14 48.07 -45.49
#